data_AF-A0A6M0J3H1-F1
#
_entry.id   AF-A0A6M0J3H1-F1
#
_cell.length_a   1.000
_cell.length_b   1.000
_cell.length_c   1.000
_cell.angle_alpha   90.00
_cell.angle_beta   90.00
_cell.angle_gamma   90.00
#
_symmetry.space_group_name_H-M   'P 1'
#
loop_
_entity.id
_entity.type
_entity.pdbx_description
1 polymer ?
#
loop_
_entity_poly.entity_id
_entity_poly.type
_entity_poly.pdbx_seq_one_letter_code
_entity_poly.pdbx_strand_id
1 'polypeptide(L)'
;MSNNSVSFLRISIHPSTVIIQGEPYKRVLKEIGVSINKSIIELEQIKKTNEFPEEYLESIAEEECLVVEHLLGTAFVLCQGYITKVVSKIKQYHKLAEHKGAKLTTTDGQKNSILKFAYNQNKFSSSIQLIDGFANYFKHRDEWNLNWEKLNDNQKKTAEVIKEVLTKPYNETNIILAGSYYLGNTEYNNPLIFFDKLEQWHLSLASAYDKELIAYDTAYRDGTQWK
;
A
#
# COMPACT_ATOMS: atom_id res chain seq x y z
N MET A 1 -37.74 11.04 6.41
CA MET A 1 -36.30 11.27 6.66
C MET A 1 -35.55 11.00 5.36
N SER A 2 -34.65 11.91 4.95
CA SER A 2 -34.40 12.20 3.52
C SER A 2 -33.38 11.28 2.81
N ASN A 3 -33.66 10.97 1.55
CA ASN A 3 -32.79 10.30 0.55
C ASN A 3 -31.37 10.90 0.41
N ASN A 4 -31.10 12.07 1.00
CA ASN A 4 -29.86 12.82 0.82
C ASN A 4 -28.64 12.16 1.47
N SER A 5 -28.81 11.44 2.58
CA SER A 5 -27.67 10.93 3.33
C SER A 5 -27.00 9.71 2.70
N VAL A 6 -27.74 8.83 2.02
CA VAL A 6 -27.15 7.69 1.31
C VAL A 6 -26.55 8.13 -0.02
N SER A 7 -27.20 9.07 -0.69
CA SER A 7 -26.66 9.77 -1.87
C SER A 7 -25.27 10.36 -1.59
N PHE A 8 -25.06 10.97 -0.41
CA PHE A 8 -23.77 11.53 0.00
C PHE A 8 -22.68 10.46 0.24
N LEU A 9 -23.07 9.27 0.74
CA LEU A 9 -22.15 8.15 0.91
C LEU A 9 -21.68 7.58 -0.43
N ARG A 10 -22.61 7.44 -1.37
CA ARG A 10 -22.32 6.95 -2.73
C ARG A 10 -21.38 7.87 -3.50
N ILE A 11 -21.55 9.20 -3.39
CA ILE A 11 -20.62 10.18 -3.98
C ILE A 11 -19.20 9.99 -3.43
N SER A 12 -19.08 9.69 -2.13
CA SER A 12 -17.78 9.59 -1.46
C SER A 12 -16.98 8.31 -1.79
N ILE A 13 -17.60 7.30 -2.39
CA ILE A 13 -16.95 6.03 -2.81
C ILE A 13 -16.93 5.84 -4.32
N HIS A 14 -17.44 6.78 -5.09
CA HIS A 14 -17.61 6.56 -6.52
C HIS A 14 -16.25 6.31 -7.20
N PRO A 15 -16.16 5.38 -8.17
CA PRO A 15 -14.90 5.08 -8.89
C PRO A 15 -14.19 6.31 -9.47
N SER A 16 -14.94 7.31 -9.93
CA SER A 16 -14.34 8.57 -10.42
C SER A 16 -13.61 9.36 -9.32
N THR A 17 -14.09 9.29 -8.08
CA THR A 17 -13.44 9.91 -6.92
C THR A 17 -12.14 9.20 -6.55
N VAL A 18 -12.05 7.88 -6.77
CA VAL A 18 -10.82 7.10 -6.56
C VAL A 18 -9.68 7.64 -7.41
N ILE A 19 -9.94 7.82 -8.72
CA ILE A 19 -8.96 8.29 -9.71
C ILE A 19 -8.46 9.70 -9.33
N ILE A 20 -9.39 10.63 -9.11
CA ILE A 20 -9.06 12.04 -8.78
C ILE A 20 -8.21 12.12 -7.50
N GLN A 21 -8.54 11.30 -6.49
CA GLN A 21 -7.80 11.31 -5.23
C GLN A 21 -6.42 10.63 -5.32
N GLY A 22 -6.19 9.79 -6.33
CA GLY A 22 -4.93 9.10 -6.54
C GLY A 22 -3.88 9.93 -7.29
N GLU A 23 -4.31 10.87 -8.13
CA GLU A 23 -3.40 11.67 -8.96
C GLU A 23 -2.24 12.35 -8.20
N PRO A 24 -2.45 12.98 -7.03
CA PRO A 24 -1.33 13.54 -6.27
C PRO A 24 -0.27 12.51 -5.88
N TYR A 25 -0.68 11.29 -5.52
CA TYR A 25 0.23 10.20 -5.14
C TYR A 25 1.00 9.70 -6.35
N LYS A 26 0.32 9.50 -7.49
CA LYS A 26 0.96 9.09 -8.75
C LYS A 26 2.05 10.08 -9.19
N ARG A 27 1.79 11.39 -9.08
CA ARG A 27 2.79 12.42 -9.40
C ARG A 27 4.05 12.29 -8.53
N VAL A 28 3.90 12.18 -7.21
CA VAL A 28 5.05 12.07 -6.31
C VAL A 28 5.82 10.77 -6.56
N LEU A 29 5.13 9.65 -6.74
CA LEU A 29 5.79 8.37 -7.05
C LEU A 29 6.56 8.43 -8.38
N LYS A 30 6.02 9.11 -9.39
CA LYS A 30 6.74 9.33 -10.65
C LYS A 30 8.06 10.07 -10.44
N GLU A 31 8.06 11.14 -9.64
CA GLU A 31 9.29 11.89 -9.33
C GLU A 31 10.28 11.07 -8.50
N ILE A 32 9.80 10.22 -7.59
CA ILE A 32 10.65 9.25 -6.88
C ILE A 32 11.33 8.31 -7.90
N GLY A 33 10.57 7.78 -8.86
CA GLY A 33 11.10 6.91 -9.92
C GLY A 33 12.14 7.60 -10.80
N VAL A 34 11.90 8.86 -11.18
CA VAL A 34 12.88 9.69 -11.91
C VAL A 34 14.17 9.85 -11.09
N SER A 35 14.06 10.11 -9.80
CA SER A 35 15.20 10.29 -8.90
C SER A 35 16.04 9.01 -8.76
N ILE A 36 15.38 7.86 -8.60
CA ILE A 36 16.04 6.54 -8.59
C ILE A 36 16.75 6.29 -9.92
N ASN A 37 16.08 6.54 -11.04
CA ASN A 37 16.66 6.32 -12.36
C ASN A 37 17.90 7.20 -12.62
N LYS A 38 17.89 8.44 -12.11
CA LYS A 38 19.04 9.34 -12.19
C LYS A 38 20.25 8.79 -11.42
N SER A 39 20.04 8.34 -10.18
CA SER A 39 21.07 7.69 -9.35
C SER A 39 21.68 6.47 -10.05
N ILE A 40 20.85 5.60 -10.64
CA ILE A 40 21.30 4.42 -11.40
C ILE A 40 22.17 4.83 -12.60
N ILE A 41 21.74 5.83 -13.38
CA ILE A 41 22.50 6.32 -14.56
C ILE A 41 23.84 6.92 -14.14
N GLU A 42 23.87 7.71 -13.06
CA GLU A 42 25.10 8.33 -12.56
C GLU A 42 26.12 7.27 -12.10
N LEU A 43 25.66 6.24 -11.37
CA LEU A 43 26.48 5.08 -11.02
C LEU A 43 27.08 4.36 -12.23
N GLU A 44 26.26 4.12 -13.26
CA GLU A 44 26.74 3.48 -14.49
C GLU A 44 27.78 4.33 -15.23
N GLN A 45 27.62 5.65 -15.22
CA GLN A 45 28.57 6.57 -15.85
C GLN A 45 29.90 6.57 -15.10
N ILE A 46 29.88 6.66 -13.77
CA ILE A 46 31.08 6.62 -12.92
C ILE A 46 31.83 5.29 -13.13
N LYS A 47 31.12 4.16 -13.18
CA LYS A 47 31.73 2.84 -13.45
C LYS A 47 32.38 2.75 -14.83
N LYS A 48 31.88 3.50 -15.83
CA LYS A 48 32.42 3.48 -17.20
C LYS A 48 33.70 4.31 -17.37
N THR A 49 33.95 5.30 -16.52
CA THR A 49 35.14 6.15 -16.68
C THR A 49 36.43 5.40 -16.35
N ASN A 50 36.38 4.33 -15.54
CA ASN A 50 37.55 3.61 -15.02
C ASN A 50 38.60 4.55 -14.36
N GLU A 51 38.18 5.74 -13.92
CA GLU A 51 39.05 6.76 -13.35
C GLU A 51 39.35 6.52 -11.87
N PHE A 52 38.56 5.66 -11.22
CA PHE A 52 38.62 5.45 -9.77
C PHE A 52 39.00 4.01 -9.40
N PRO A 53 39.69 3.81 -8.26
CA PRO A 53 39.92 2.49 -7.69
C PRO A 53 38.60 1.74 -7.39
N GLU A 54 38.64 0.42 -7.44
CA GLU A 54 37.47 -0.45 -7.20
C GLU A 54 36.83 -0.20 -5.83
N GLU A 55 37.62 -0.09 -4.77
CA GLU A 55 37.13 0.20 -3.40
C GLU A 55 36.34 1.53 -3.32
N TYR A 56 36.74 2.53 -4.10
CA TYR A 56 36.04 3.81 -4.16
C TYR A 56 34.70 3.69 -4.90
N LEU A 57 34.67 2.90 -5.98
CA LEU A 57 33.45 2.60 -6.73
C LEU A 57 32.45 1.78 -5.90
N GLU A 58 32.94 0.86 -5.07
CA GLU A 58 32.12 0.10 -4.12
C GLU A 58 31.49 1.01 -3.07
N SER A 59 32.27 1.90 -2.45
CA SER A 59 31.77 2.88 -1.48
C SER A 59 30.66 3.77 -2.06
N ILE A 60 30.83 4.27 -3.29
CA ILE A 60 29.78 5.06 -3.96
C ILE A 60 28.55 4.21 -4.23
N ALA A 61 28.73 2.97 -4.70
CA ALA A 61 27.61 2.08 -4.98
C ALA A 61 26.79 1.76 -3.71
N GLU A 62 27.44 1.61 -2.55
CA GLU A 62 26.77 1.43 -1.27
C GLU A 62 25.95 2.66 -0.87
N GLU A 63 26.51 3.87 -0.98
CA GLU A 63 25.80 5.11 -0.68
C GLU A 63 24.57 5.30 -1.57
N GLU A 64 24.72 5.09 -2.88
CA GLU A 64 23.61 5.22 -3.83
C GLU A 64 22.55 4.12 -3.63
N CYS A 65 22.95 2.91 -3.24
CA CYS A 65 22.00 1.86 -2.84
C CYS A 65 21.15 2.32 -1.65
N LEU A 66 21.77 2.93 -0.62
CA LEU A 66 21.03 3.49 0.51
C LEU A 66 20.07 4.60 0.08
N VAL A 67 20.46 5.47 -0.86
CA VAL A 67 19.57 6.51 -1.42
C VAL A 67 18.36 5.87 -2.09
N VAL A 68 18.56 4.87 -2.94
CA VAL A 68 17.48 4.13 -3.60
C VAL A 68 16.55 3.47 -2.58
N GLU A 69 17.10 2.83 -1.54
CA GLU A 69 16.29 2.25 -0.47
C GLU A 69 15.45 3.29 0.28
N HIS A 70 16.00 4.47 0.57
CA HIS A 70 15.25 5.54 1.23
C HIS A 70 14.13 6.09 0.34
N LEU A 71 14.38 6.23 -0.96
CA LEU A 71 13.39 6.67 -1.94
C LEU A 71 12.25 5.65 -2.07
N LEU A 72 12.56 4.35 -2.13
CA LEU A 72 11.56 3.28 -2.12
C LEU A 72 10.79 3.19 -0.80
N GLY A 73 11.48 3.30 0.34
CA GLY A 73 10.86 3.36 1.66
C GLY A 73 9.86 4.52 1.76
N THR A 74 10.23 5.69 1.23
CA THR A 74 9.35 6.86 1.14
C THR A 74 8.14 6.58 0.25
N ALA A 75 8.32 5.90 -0.88
CA ALA A 75 7.21 5.47 -1.74
C ALA A 75 6.22 4.56 -0.99
N PHE A 76 6.71 3.59 -0.21
CA PHE A 76 5.87 2.75 0.64
C PHE A 76 5.08 3.55 1.67
N VAL A 77 5.72 4.49 2.36
CA VAL A 77 5.06 5.36 3.36
C VAL A 77 3.99 6.23 2.70
N LEU A 78 4.26 6.79 1.53
CA LEU A 78 3.29 7.56 0.76
C LEU A 78 2.06 6.70 0.40
N CYS A 79 2.28 5.47 -0.07
CA CYS A 79 1.25 4.49 -0.34
C CYS A 79 0.45 4.11 0.92
N GLN A 80 1.11 3.95 2.07
CA GLN A 80 0.45 3.70 3.35
C GLN A 80 -0.46 4.87 3.79
N GLY A 81 -0.07 6.11 3.50
CA GLY A 81 -0.93 7.28 3.71
C GLY A 81 -2.26 7.14 2.97
N TYR A 82 -2.21 6.72 1.70
CA TYR A 82 -3.42 6.44 0.90
C TYR A 82 -4.25 5.30 1.49
N ILE A 83 -3.62 4.18 1.85
CA ILE A 83 -4.28 3.03 2.51
C ILE A 83 -5.02 3.49 3.77
N THR A 84 -4.35 4.28 4.62
CA THR A 84 -4.91 4.78 5.88
C THR A 84 -6.15 5.64 5.65
N LYS A 85 -6.12 6.50 4.62
CA LYS A 85 -7.27 7.30 4.20
C LYS A 85 -8.45 6.41 3.80
N VAL A 86 -8.23 5.42 2.94
CA VAL A 86 -9.28 4.50 2.46
C VAL A 86 -9.87 3.68 3.62
N VAL A 87 -9.02 3.07 4.45
CA VAL A 87 -9.45 2.29 5.63
C VAL A 87 -10.27 3.15 6.59
N SER A 88 -9.83 4.38 6.85
CA SER A 88 -10.54 5.31 7.74
C SER A 88 -11.93 5.66 7.20
N LYS A 89 -12.03 5.88 5.88
CA LYS A 89 -13.31 6.16 5.23
C LYS A 89 -14.27 4.97 5.30
N ILE A 90 -13.79 3.75 5.05
CA ILE A 90 -14.60 2.53 5.16
C ILE A 90 -15.09 2.32 6.61
N LYS A 91 -14.22 2.53 7.60
CA LYS A 91 -14.62 2.47 9.02
C LYS A 91 -15.72 3.48 9.36
N GLN A 92 -15.67 4.68 8.77
CA GLN A 92 -16.74 5.68 8.95
C GLN A 92 -18.07 5.20 8.36
N TYR A 93 -18.06 4.49 7.21
CA TYR A 93 -19.27 3.94 6.62
C TYR A 93 -19.92 2.85 7.48
N HIS A 94 -19.10 1.93 8.00
CA HIS A 94 -19.56 0.92 8.95
C HIS A 94 -20.24 1.56 10.16
N LYS A 95 -19.57 2.53 10.81
CA LYS A 95 -20.15 3.27 11.94
C LYS A 95 -21.46 3.97 11.58
N LEU A 96 -21.53 4.62 10.42
CA LEU A 96 -22.74 5.33 10.01
C LEU A 96 -23.89 4.37 9.67
N ALA A 97 -23.60 3.21 9.09
CA ALA A 97 -24.59 2.16 8.85
C ALA A 97 -25.13 1.62 10.18
N GLU A 98 -24.25 1.33 11.15
CA GLU A 98 -24.63 0.87 12.49
C GLU A 98 -25.53 1.88 13.20
N HIS A 99 -25.20 3.18 13.15
CA HIS A 99 -26.04 4.25 13.69
C HIS A 99 -27.44 4.31 13.08
N LYS A 100 -27.62 3.76 11.88
CA LYS A 100 -28.90 3.69 11.17
C LYS A 100 -29.60 2.33 11.31
N GLY A 101 -29.08 1.44 12.17
CA GLY A 101 -29.63 0.10 12.36
C GLY A 101 -29.32 -0.87 11.22
N ALA A 102 -28.32 -0.56 10.39
CA ALA A 102 -27.84 -1.40 9.30
C ALA A 102 -26.44 -1.95 9.60
N LYS A 103 -26.05 -3.03 8.92
CA LYS A 103 -24.71 -3.62 9.08
C LYS A 103 -24.11 -3.96 7.73
N LEU A 104 -23.12 -3.19 7.28
CA LEU A 104 -22.44 -3.50 6.02
C LEU A 104 -21.68 -4.83 6.13
N THR A 105 -21.66 -5.57 5.03
CA THR A 105 -21.18 -6.96 4.92
C THR A 105 -20.06 -7.09 3.89
N THR A 106 -19.80 -6.07 3.06
CA THR A 106 -18.68 -6.05 2.10
C THR A 106 -17.33 -6.39 2.78
N THR A 107 -17.14 -5.89 4.01
CA THR A 107 -16.07 -6.30 4.94
C THR A 107 -16.62 -6.31 6.37
N ASP A 108 -15.83 -6.72 7.36
CA ASP A 108 -16.18 -6.58 8.79
C ASP A 108 -15.82 -5.20 9.37
N GLY A 109 -15.32 -4.27 8.54
CA GLY A 109 -14.87 -2.94 8.95
C GLY A 109 -13.50 -2.91 9.66
N GLN A 110 -12.89 -4.07 9.90
CA GLN A 110 -11.55 -4.16 10.48
C GLN A 110 -10.48 -3.94 9.42
N LYS A 111 -9.36 -3.31 9.82
CA LYS A 111 -8.25 -2.98 8.91
C LYS A 111 -7.81 -4.21 8.12
N ASN A 112 -7.61 -5.35 8.79
CA ASN A 112 -7.12 -6.57 8.14
C ASN A 112 -8.07 -7.10 7.05
N SER A 113 -9.39 -7.10 7.29
CA SER A 113 -10.37 -7.51 6.27
C SER A 113 -10.37 -6.57 5.08
N ILE A 114 -10.28 -5.26 5.33
CA ILE A 114 -10.22 -4.22 4.29
C ILE A 114 -8.94 -4.38 3.43
N LEU A 115 -7.78 -4.62 4.03
CA LEU A 115 -6.51 -4.82 3.29
C LEU A 115 -6.50 -6.13 2.47
N LYS A 116 -7.29 -7.13 2.89
CA LYS A 116 -7.44 -8.43 2.19
C LYS A 116 -8.56 -8.43 1.15
N PHE A 117 -9.27 -7.32 0.97
CA PHE A 117 -10.41 -7.29 0.07
C PHE A 117 -10.01 -7.64 -1.37
N ALA A 118 -10.82 -8.47 -2.04
CA ALA A 118 -10.59 -8.98 -3.40
C ALA A 118 -9.26 -9.74 -3.60
N TYR A 119 -8.64 -10.20 -2.51
CA TYR A 119 -7.43 -10.99 -2.57
C TYR A 119 -7.71 -12.48 -2.74
N ASN A 120 -7.01 -13.13 -3.68
CA ASN A 120 -7.09 -14.57 -3.90
C ASN A 120 -6.19 -15.31 -2.91
N GLN A 121 -6.75 -16.30 -2.20
CA GLN A 121 -6.13 -17.01 -1.07
C GLN A 121 -4.89 -17.87 -1.42
N ASN A 122 -4.50 -17.96 -2.70
CA ASN A 122 -3.36 -18.75 -3.15
C ASN A 122 -1.98 -18.12 -2.82
N LYS A 123 -1.96 -16.92 -2.25
CA LYS A 123 -0.75 -16.26 -1.71
C LYS A 123 -1.00 -15.93 -0.23
N PHE A 124 0.03 -15.81 0.60
CA PHE A 124 -0.13 -15.59 2.05
C PHE A 124 -0.60 -14.16 2.41
N SER A 125 0.01 -13.11 1.87
CA SER A 125 -0.39 -11.69 2.05
C SER A 125 -0.72 -10.92 0.76
N SER A 126 -1.77 -10.09 0.82
CA SER A 126 -2.14 -9.22 -0.31
C SER A 126 -1.05 -8.18 -0.60
N SER A 127 -0.98 -7.72 -1.85
CA SER A 127 -0.09 -6.60 -2.22
C SER A 127 -0.28 -5.38 -1.33
N ILE A 128 -1.50 -5.15 -0.85
CA ILE A 128 -1.84 -4.01 0.01
C ILE A 128 -1.31 -4.24 1.43
N GLN A 129 -1.39 -5.46 1.94
CA GLN A 129 -0.77 -5.83 3.21
C GLN A 129 0.74 -5.71 3.13
N LEU A 130 1.36 -6.15 2.03
CA LEU A 130 2.81 -6.02 1.82
C LEU A 130 3.22 -4.55 1.79
N ILE A 131 2.53 -3.69 1.04
CA ILE A 131 2.80 -2.25 1.01
C ILE A 131 2.69 -1.62 2.41
N ASP A 132 1.62 -1.93 3.16
CA ASP A 132 1.45 -1.44 4.55
C ASP A 132 2.55 -1.98 5.48
N GLY A 133 2.97 -3.23 5.29
CA GLY A 133 4.03 -3.90 6.04
C GLY A 133 5.41 -3.27 5.80
N PHE A 134 5.79 -3.08 4.53
CA PHE A 134 7.06 -2.44 4.17
C PHE A 134 7.13 -0.99 4.63
N ALA A 135 6.02 -0.25 4.56
CA ALA A 135 5.95 1.10 5.11
C ALA A 135 6.16 1.12 6.64
N ASN A 136 5.54 0.18 7.37
CA ASN A 136 5.74 0.08 8.81
C ASN A 136 7.17 -0.34 9.16
N TYR A 137 7.74 -1.30 8.44
CA TYR A 137 9.13 -1.68 8.62
C TYR A 137 10.05 -0.48 8.39
N PHE A 138 9.93 0.22 7.26
CA PHE A 138 10.80 1.35 6.93
C PHE A 138 10.79 2.46 8.00
N LYS A 139 9.61 2.83 8.53
CA LYS A 139 9.49 3.87 9.57
C LYS A 139 10.08 3.48 10.92
N HIS A 140 10.09 2.19 11.24
CA HIS A 140 10.35 1.70 12.60
C HIS A 140 11.55 0.76 12.69
N ARG A 141 12.22 0.41 11.59
CA ARG A 141 13.30 -0.59 11.55
C ARG A 141 14.41 -0.33 12.56
N ASP A 142 14.72 0.95 12.82
CA ASP A 142 15.77 1.34 13.77
C ASP A 142 15.37 1.08 15.24
N GLU A 143 14.08 0.87 15.50
CA GLU A 143 13.50 0.53 16.82
C GLU A 143 13.33 -0.99 17.01
N TRP A 144 13.59 -1.79 15.98
CA TRP A 144 13.35 -3.24 16.02
C TRP A 144 14.52 -3.98 16.67
N ASN A 145 14.19 -5.05 17.39
CA ASN A 145 15.21 -5.95 17.91
C ASN A 145 15.87 -6.70 16.74
N LEU A 146 17.20 -6.73 16.70
CA LEU A 146 17.96 -7.52 15.71
C LEU A 146 17.56 -9.00 15.75
N ASN A 147 17.22 -9.54 16.92
CA ASN A 147 16.57 -10.84 17.01
C ASN A 147 15.05 -10.66 16.82
N TRP A 148 14.57 -11.03 15.62
CA TRP A 148 13.17 -10.88 15.23
C TRP A 148 12.21 -11.74 16.08
N GLU A 149 12.69 -12.74 16.82
CA GLU A 149 11.88 -13.54 17.76
C GLU A 149 11.46 -12.71 18.99
N LYS A 150 12.24 -11.68 19.33
CA LYS A 150 12.04 -10.78 20.46
C LYS A 150 11.23 -9.53 20.12
N LEU A 151 10.70 -9.45 18.90
CA LEU A 151 9.80 -8.36 18.49
C LEU A 151 8.51 -8.36 19.32
N ASN A 152 7.96 -7.17 19.55
CA ASN A 152 6.63 -7.05 20.15
C ASN A 152 5.53 -7.49 19.16
N ASP A 153 4.30 -7.65 19.64
CA ASP A 153 3.20 -8.20 18.82
C ASP A 153 2.91 -7.41 17.54
N ASN A 154 3.08 -6.09 17.55
CA ASN A 154 2.84 -5.25 16.37
C ASN A 154 3.98 -5.37 15.35
N GLN A 155 5.22 -5.40 15.84
CA GLN A 155 6.40 -5.64 15.02
C GLN A 155 6.37 -7.06 14.43
N LYS A 156 5.99 -8.07 15.21
CA LYS A 156 5.82 -9.47 14.76
C LYS A 156 4.84 -9.60 13.60
N LYS A 157 3.66 -8.98 13.69
CA LYS A 157 2.68 -8.99 12.58
C LYS A 157 3.24 -8.37 11.30
N THR A 158 4.02 -7.30 11.43
CA THR A 158 4.67 -6.66 10.27
C THR A 158 5.77 -7.56 9.70
N ALA A 159 6.60 -8.14 10.59
CA ALA A 159 7.64 -9.09 10.26
C ALA A 159 7.09 -10.32 9.52
N GLU A 160 5.98 -10.89 9.98
CA GLU A 160 5.32 -12.03 9.34
C GLU A 160 4.93 -11.70 7.89
N VAL A 161 4.33 -10.54 7.66
CA VAL A 161 3.93 -10.09 6.31
C VAL A 161 5.14 -9.91 5.40
N ILE A 162 6.20 -9.23 5.86
CA ILE A 162 7.37 -8.97 5.01
C ILE A 162 8.25 -10.20 4.82
N LYS A 163 8.33 -11.12 5.79
CA LYS A 163 9.11 -12.37 5.68
C LYS A 163 8.68 -13.24 4.51
N GLU A 164 7.41 -13.17 4.11
CA GLU A 164 6.89 -13.92 2.96
C GLU A 164 7.66 -13.65 1.66
N VAL A 165 8.26 -12.47 1.55
CA VAL A 165 8.96 -12.05 0.33
C VAL A 165 10.47 -11.95 0.51
N LEU A 166 10.97 -12.22 1.72
CA LEU A 166 12.40 -12.32 2.02
C LEU A 166 12.89 -13.73 1.65
N THR A 167 12.94 -14.01 0.35
CA THR A 167 13.61 -15.20 -0.20
C THR A 167 14.98 -14.81 -0.77
N LYS A 168 15.90 -15.78 -0.87
CA LYS A 168 17.19 -15.58 -1.56
C LYS A 168 16.93 -15.07 -2.99
N PRO A 169 17.67 -14.06 -3.48
CA PRO A 169 19.00 -13.63 -3.02
C PRO A 169 19.02 -12.57 -1.91
N TYR A 170 17.88 -12.07 -1.44
CA TYR A 170 17.85 -10.98 -0.47
C TYR A 170 18.17 -11.48 0.95
N ASN A 171 19.28 -10.99 1.49
CA ASN A 171 19.63 -11.06 2.91
C ASN A 171 18.86 -9.97 3.69
N GLU A 172 18.88 -10.07 5.02
CA GLU A 172 18.20 -9.14 5.95
C GLU A 172 18.60 -7.66 5.79
N THR A 173 19.60 -7.35 4.96
CA THR A 173 20.10 -5.99 4.72
C THR A 173 19.34 -5.24 3.63
N ASN A 174 18.72 -5.92 2.65
CA ASN A 174 18.09 -5.28 1.47
C ASN A 174 16.56 -5.46 1.44
N ILE A 175 15.93 -5.34 2.61
CA ILE A 175 14.50 -5.68 2.80
C ILE A 175 13.58 -4.82 1.95
N ILE A 176 13.89 -3.52 1.78
CA ILE A 176 13.06 -2.60 0.98
C ILE A 176 13.14 -2.95 -0.51
N LEU A 177 14.34 -3.27 -1.01
CA LEU A 177 14.54 -3.72 -2.39
C LEU A 177 13.79 -5.02 -2.66
N ALA A 178 13.86 -5.99 -1.74
CA ALA A 178 13.12 -7.25 -1.85
C ALA A 178 11.61 -7.02 -1.99
N GLY A 179 11.04 -6.13 -1.16
CA GLY A 179 9.64 -5.74 -1.23
C GLY A 179 9.26 -5.09 -2.55
N SER A 180 10.09 -4.16 -3.03
CA SER A 180 9.92 -3.49 -4.32
C SER A 180 9.91 -4.51 -5.46
N TYR A 181 10.91 -5.39 -5.50
CA TYR A 181 11.04 -6.44 -6.50
C TYR A 181 9.82 -7.37 -6.51
N TYR A 182 9.42 -7.87 -5.33
CA TYR A 182 8.28 -8.78 -5.21
C TYR A 182 6.96 -8.16 -5.70
N LEU A 183 6.79 -6.85 -5.50
CA LEU A 183 5.64 -6.11 -5.99
C LEU A 183 5.71 -5.81 -7.50
N GLY A 184 6.76 -6.25 -8.19
CA GLY A 184 6.93 -6.14 -9.64
C GLY A 184 7.70 -4.89 -10.08
N ASN A 185 8.30 -4.14 -9.16
CA ASN A 185 9.22 -3.05 -9.48
C ASN A 185 10.66 -3.61 -9.52
N THR A 186 10.95 -4.44 -10.52
CA THR A 186 12.18 -5.24 -10.63
C THR A 186 13.43 -4.41 -10.87
N GLU A 187 13.27 -3.28 -11.58
CA GLU A 187 14.34 -2.30 -11.84
C GLU A 187 14.40 -1.18 -10.80
N TYR A 188 13.53 -1.24 -9.77
CA TYR A 188 13.41 -0.27 -8.68
C TYR A 188 12.99 1.16 -9.07
N ASN A 189 13.11 1.55 -10.33
CA ASN A 189 12.84 2.90 -10.85
C ASN A 189 11.37 3.18 -11.20
N ASN A 190 10.45 2.22 -11.02
CA ASN A 190 9.02 2.39 -11.30
C ASN A 190 8.14 2.15 -10.05
N PRO A 191 8.26 2.99 -9.01
CA PRO A 191 7.44 2.86 -7.80
C PRO A 191 5.94 3.17 -8.05
N LEU A 192 5.57 3.68 -9.24
CA LEU A 192 4.17 3.89 -9.63
C LEU A 192 3.36 2.59 -9.60
N ILE A 193 4.01 1.44 -9.87
CA ILE A 193 3.35 0.13 -9.83
C ILE A 193 2.74 -0.19 -8.46
N PHE A 194 3.26 0.41 -7.37
CA PHE A 194 2.66 0.25 -6.05
C PHE A 194 1.27 0.90 -6.02
N PHE A 195 1.15 2.10 -6.60
CA PHE A 195 -0.12 2.81 -6.64
C PHE A 195 -1.12 2.17 -7.59
N ASP A 196 -0.69 1.62 -8.72
CA ASP A 196 -1.60 0.89 -9.61
C ASP A 196 -2.33 -0.25 -8.88
N LYS A 197 -1.62 -0.95 -7.98
CA LYS A 197 -2.22 -1.98 -7.12
C LYS A 197 -3.20 -1.37 -6.11
N LEU A 198 -2.85 -0.22 -5.50
CA LEU A 198 -3.75 0.49 -4.57
C LEU A 198 -5.02 0.98 -5.28
N GLU A 199 -4.89 1.51 -6.48
CA GLU A 199 -6.00 2.00 -7.28
C GLU A 199 -6.95 0.86 -7.65
N GLN A 200 -6.42 -0.27 -8.16
CA GLN A 200 -7.23 -1.46 -8.46
C GLN A 200 -7.96 -1.99 -7.23
N TRP A 201 -7.26 -2.06 -6.09
CA TRP A 201 -7.85 -2.46 -4.81
C TRP A 201 -8.97 -1.51 -4.35
N HIS A 202 -8.72 -0.19 -4.41
CA HIS A 202 -9.71 0.81 -4.01
C HIS A 202 -10.91 0.83 -4.96
N LEU A 203 -10.71 0.70 -6.28
CA LEU A 203 -11.80 0.57 -7.25
C LEU A 203 -12.67 -0.66 -6.96
N SER A 204 -12.04 -1.78 -6.59
CA SER A 204 -12.75 -3.01 -6.23
C SER A 204 -13.58 -2.83 -4.96
N LEU A 205 -13.00 -2.22 -3.92
CA LEU A 205 -13.71 -1.85 -2.69
C LEU A 205 -14.89 -0.90 -2.97
N ALA A 206 -14.63 0.17 -3.71
CA ALA A 206 -15.62 1.17 -4.11
C ALA A 206 -16.81 0.53 -4.82
N SER A 207 -16.56 -0.33 -5.81
CA SER A 207 -17.61 -1.02 -6.55
C SER A 207 -18.43 -1.95 -5.68
N ALA A 208 -17.79 -2.69 -4.77
CA ALA A 208 -18.50 -3.60 -3.87
C ALA A 208 -19.38 -2.86 -2.87
N TYR A 209 -18.85 -1.79 -2.26
CA TYR A 209 -19.63 -0.93 -1.35
C TYR A 209 -20.76 -0.20 -2.07
N ASP A 210 -20.57 0.29 -3.30
CA ASP A 210 -21.65 0.95 -4.05
C ASP A 210 -22.79 -0.04 -4.34
N LYS A 211 -22.48 -1.28 -4.74
CA LYS A 211 -23.49 -2.34 -4.93
C LYS A 211 -24.27 -2.64 -3.66
N GLU A 212 -23.58 -2.78 -2.53
CA GLU A 212 -24.23 -3.03 -1.24
C GLU A 212 -25.12 -1.86 -0.81
N LEU A 213 -24.64 -0.63 -0.97
CA LEU A 213 -25.42 0.56 -0.62
C LEU A 213 -26.63 0.77 -1.54
N ILE A 214 -26.54 0.43 -2.83
CA ILE A 214 -27.70 0.41 -3.75
C ILE A 214 -28.73 -0.61 -3.26
N ALA A 215 -28.29 -1.84 -2.94
CA ALA A 215 -29.20 -2.88 -2.46
C ALA A 215 -29.91 -2.46 -1.16
N TYR A 216 -29.18 -1.79 -0.26
CA TYR A 216 -29.74 -1.21 0.95
C TYR A 216 -30.78 -0.11 0.66
N ASP A 217 -30.47 0.82 -0.24
CA ASP A 217 -31.39 1.91 -0.63
C ASP A 217 -32.68 1.36 -1.25
N THR A 218 -32.59 0.34 -2.10
CA THR A 218 -33.75 -0.31 -2.71
C THR A 218 -34.61 -1.00 -1.65
N ALA A 219 -34.01 -1.83 -0.79
CA ALA A 219 -34.75 -2.54 0.27
C ALA A 219 -35.47 -1.57 1.23
N TYR A 220 -34.82 -0.46 1.59
CA TYR A 220 -35.41 0.58 2.43
C TYR A 220 -36.60 1.27 1.76
N ARG A 221 -36.51 1.57 0.46
CA ARG A 221 -37.62 2.19 -0.30
C ARG A 221 -38.82 1.26 -0.44
N ASP A 222 -38.57 -0.03 -0.61
CA ASP A 222 -39.62 -1.05 -0.80
C ASP A 222 -40.24 -1.52 0.53
N GLY A 223 -39.86 -0.91 1.66
CA GLY A 223 -40.39 -1.27 2.99
C GLY A 223 -39.97 -2.66 3.47
N THR A 224 -38.98 -3.27 2.81
CA THR A 224 -38.48 -4.59 3.17
C THR A 224 -37.41 -4.43 4.24
N GLN A 225 -37.54 -5.14 5.37
CA GLN A 225 -36.46 -5.15 6.37
C GLN A 225 -35.22 -5.80 5.78
N TRP A 226 -34.15 -5.02 5.67
CA TRP A 226 -32.83 -5.49 5.30
C TRP A 226 -32.31 -6.40 6.42
N LYS A 227 -32.02 -7.68 6.10
CA LYS A 227 -31.56 -8.70 7.03
C LYS A 227 -30.04 -8.83 6.98
#